data_AF-J2T6X5-F1
#
_entry.id   AF-J2T6X5-F1
#
_cell.length_a   1.000
_cell.length_b   1.000
_cell.length_c   1.000
_cell.angle_alpha   90.00
_cell.angle_beta   90.00
_cell.angle_gamma   90.00
#
_symmetry.space_group_name_H-M   'P 1'
#
loop_
_entity.id
_entity.type
_entity.pdbx_description
1 polymer ?
#
loop_
_entity_poly.entity_id
_entity_poly.type
_entity_poly.pdbx_seq_one_letter_code
_entity_poly.pdbx_strand_id
1 'polypeptide(L)'
;MIPASKRRKCIFKTSCSKYVYEKTANEGFISGLKAFRYRFHNCRSEAHLIENPITEKLQIILPSHHILDETEISEKLLKTKK
;
A
#
# COMPACT_ATOMS: atom_id res chain seq x y z
N MET A 1 -12.11 1.83 19.46
CA MET A 1 -11.31 0.94 18.58
C MET A 1 -12.23 0.34 17.50
N ILE A 2 -11.90 0.41 16.21
CA ILE A 2 -12.78 -0.09 15.13
C ILE A 2 -12.84 -1.64 15.20
N PRO A 3 -14.02 -2.29 15.14
CA PRO A 3 -14.14 -3.75 15.14
C PRO A 3 -13.40 -4.39 13.96
N ALA A 4 -12.74 -5.54 14.18
CA ALA A 4 -11.89 -6.19 13.17
C ALA A 4 -12.63 -6.46 11.84
N SER A 5 -13.90 -6.86 11.91
CA SER A 5 -14.76 -7.11 10.74
C SER A 5 -15.07 -5.87 9.91
N LYS A 6 -15.02 -4.67 10.50
CA LYS A 6 -15.29 -3.40 9.82
C LYS A 6 -14.02 -2.67 9.38
N ARG A 7 -12.84 -3.23 9.66
CA ARG A 7 -11.57 -2.62 9.25
C ARG A 7 -11.33 -2.89 7.76
N ARG A 8 -11.05 -1.83 7.01
CA ARG A 8 -10.59 -1.97 5.61
C ARG A 8 -9.29 -2.78 5.57
N LYS A 9 -9.16 -3.65 4.58
CA LYS A 9 -7.91 -4.38 4.32
C LYS A 9 -6.86 -3.39 3.82
N CYS A 10 -5.62 -3.50 4.31
CA CYS A 10 -4.52 -2.67 3.85
C CYS A 10 -4.10 -3.09 2.43
N ILE A 11 -3.81 -2.11 1.58
CA ILE A 11 -3.34 -2.33 0.21
C ILE A 11 -1.90 -2.81 0.19
N PHE A 12 -1.09 -2.31 1.14
CA PHE A 12 0.34 -2.59 1.20
C PHE A 12 0.66 -3.79 2.09
N LYS A 13 1.76 -4.49 1.76
CA LYS A 13 2.36 -5.58 2.55
C LYS A 13 2.80 -5.11 3.93
N THR A 14 3.46 -3.96 4.00
CA THR A 14 3.93 -3.34 5.25
C THR A 14 2.90 -2.35 5.79
N SER A 15 2.65 -2.38 7.10
CA SER A 15 1.74 -1.44 7.77
C SER A 15 2.25 0.00 7.66
N CYS A 16 1.32 0.98 7.73
CA CYS A 16 1.67 2.40 7.60
C CYS A 16 2.69 2.84 8.67
N SER A 17 2.48 2.44 9.92
CA SER A 17 3.38 2.79 11.02
C SER A 17 4.77 2.18 10.85
N LYS A 18 4.85 0.90 10.45
CA LYS A 18 6.14 0.24 10.23
C LYS A 18 6.91 0.88 9.07
N TYR A 19 6.24 1.18 7.96
CA TYR A 19 6.87 1.87 6.83
C TYR A 19 7.41 3.25 7.20
N VAL A 20 6.62 4.05 7.94
CA VAL A 20 7.07 5.38 8.40
C VAL A 20 8.23 5.26 9.38
N TYR A 21 8.18 4.31 10.30
CA TYR A 21 9.26 4.06 11.24
C TYR A 21 10.57 3.68 10.51
N GLU A 22 10.50 2.71 9.60
CA GLU A 22 11.67 2.27 8.81
C GLU A 22 12.25 3.43 7.99
N LYS A 23 11.41 4.24 7.35
CA LYS A 23 11.86 5.43 6.61
C LYS A 23 12.47 6.50 7.52
N THR A 24 11.90 6.68 8.70
CA THR A 24 12.43 7.63 9.70
C THR A 24 13.78 7.17 10.24
N ALA A 25 13.92 5.88 10.54
CA ALA A 25 15.12 5.30 11.12
C ALA A 25 16.29 5.24 10.13
N ASN A 26 16.02 4.93 8.86
CA ASN A 26 17.06 4.76 7.85
C ASN A 26 17.41 6.06 7.10
N GLU A 27 16.43 6.94 6.87
CA GLU A 27 16.57 8.12 5.98
C GLU A 27 16.31 9.45 6.70
N GLY A 28 16.03 9.40 8.01
CA GLY A 28 15.83 10.57 8.85
C GLY A 28 14.37 11.08 8.92
N PHE A 29 14.15 12.04 9.81
CA PHE A 29 12.81 12.54 10.17
C PHE A 29 12.02 13.11 8.99
N ILE A 30 12.66 13.89 8.12
CA ILE A 30 12.00 14.50 6.95
C ILE A 30 11.48 13.41 5.99
N SER A 31 12.26 12.36 5.77
CA SER A 31 11.89 11.21 4.94
C SER A 31 10.74 10.43 5.55
N GLY A 32 10.73 10.27 6.88
CA GLY A 32 9.61 9.76 7.65
C GLY A 32 8.30 10.54 7.43
N LEU A 33 8.37 11.87 7.48
CA LEU A 33 7.19 12.73 7.26
C LEU A 33 6.67 12.63 5.82
N LYS A 34 7.57 12.59 4.82
CA LYS A 34 7.20 12.34 3.41
C LYS A 34 6.53 10.98 3.24
N ALA A 35 7.09 9.94 3.86
CA ALA A 35 6.55 8.59 3.85
C ALA A 35 5.14 8.53 4.47
N PHE A 36 4.94 9.25 5.59
CA PHE A 36 3.62 9.36 6.21
C PHE A 36 2.61 10.05 5.28
N ARG A 37 2.98 11.18 4.69
CA ARG A 37 2.12 11.92 3.75
C ARG A 37 1.71 11.06 2.54
N TYR A 38 2.67 10.31 1.98
CA TYR A 38 2.42 9.37 0.88
C TYR A 38 1.41 8.30 1.29
N ARG A 39 1.63 7.63 2.43
CA ARG A 39 0.72 6.58 2.92
C ARG A 39 -0.66 7.13 3.26
N PHE A 40 -0.74 8.34 3.81
CA PHE A 40 -2.03 8.95 4.18
C PHE A 40 -2.94 9.17 2.96
N HIS A 41 -2.37 9.61 1.83
CA HIS A 41 -3.13 9.79 0.58
C HIS A 41 -3.46 8.44 -0.09
N ASN A 42 -2.52 7.50 -0.10
CA ASN A 42 -2.65 6.28 -0.88
C ASN A 42 -3.34 5.10 -0.18
N CYS A 43 -3.36 5.03 1.16
CA CYS A 43 -4.04 3.93 1.86
C CYS A 43 -5.57 4.10 1.97
N ARG A 44 -6.13 5.27 1.64
CA ARG A 44 -7.53 5.60 1.95
C ARG A 44 -8.46 5.72 0.74
N SER A 45 -7.92 5.85 -0.46
CA SER A 45 -8.71 6.16 -1.66
C SER A 45 -8.68 5.00 -2.67
N GLU A 46 -9.56 5.10 -3.66
CA GLU A 46 -9.95 4.14 -4.72
C GLU A 46 -8.77 3.56 -5.51
N ALA A 47 -7.99 2.67 -4.89
CA ALA A 47 -6.93 1.98 -5.60
C ALA A 47 -7.53 0.93 -6.55
N HIS A 48 -7.08 0.93 -7.80
CA HIS A 48 -7.58 0.04 -8.85
C HIS A 48 -6.61 -1.11 -9.09
N LEU A 49 -7.13 -2.34 -9.10
CA LEU A 49 -6.38 -3.53 -9.49
C LEU A 49 -6.40 -3.64 -11.01
N ILE A 50 -5.22 -3.76 -11.60
CA ILE A 50 -5.02 -3.98 -13.02
C ILE A 50 -4.14 -5.21 -13.24
N GLU A 51 -4.39 -5.94 -14.31
CA GLU A 51 -3.49 -6.98 -14.78
C GLU A 51 -2.70 -6.41 -15.95
N ASN A 52 -1.38 -6.49 -15.85
CA ASN A 52 -0.52 -6.01 -16.91
C ASN A 52 -0.55 -7.03 -18.07
N PRO A 53 -1.01 -6.65 -19.28
CA PRO A 53 -1.17 -7.59 -20.39
C PRO A 53 0.16 -8.09 -20.97
N ILE A 54 1.29 -7.47 -20.59
CA ILE A 54 2.63 -7.82 -21.10
C ILE A 54 3.37 -8.72 -20.12
N THR A 55 3.22 -8.48 -18.81
CA THR A 55 3.95 -9.22 -17.77
C THR A 55 3.10 -10.26 -17.03
N GLU A 56 1.78 -10.27 -17.29
CA GLU A 56 0.77 -11.08 -16.59
C GLU A 56 0.76 -10.89 -15.06
N LYS A 57 1.41 -9.83 -14.57
CA LYS A 57 1.48 -9.51 -13.13
C LYS A 57 0.33 -8.62 -12.71
N LEU A 58 -0.14 -8.85 -11.49
CA LEU A 58 -1.14 -8.03 -10.85
C LEU A 58 -0.49 -6.74 -10.32
N GLN A 59 -0.97 -5.60 -10.78
CA GLN A 59 -0.51 -4.30 -10.31
C GLN A 59 -1.67 -3.53 -9.69
N ILE A 60 -1.35 -2.63 -8.76
CA ILE A 60 -2.34 -1.72 -8.17
C ILE A 60 -1.97 -0.30 -8.56
N ILE A 61 -2.90 0.38 -9.24
CA ILE A 61 -2.83 1.82 -9.47
C ILE A 61 -3.37 2.51 -8.23
N LEU A 62 -2.50 3.27 -7.58
CA LEU A 62 -2.85 4.14 -6.49
C LEU A 62 -3.55 5.41 -7.01
N PRO A 63 -4.33 6.09 -6.15
CA PRO A 63 -4.91 7.41 -6.45
C PRO A 63 -3.89 8.46 -6.90
N SER A 64 -2.65 8.35 -6.42
CA SER A 64 -1.55 9.21 -6.87
C SER A 64 -0.98 8.83 -8.23
N HIS A 65 -1.64 7.95 -9.00
CA HIS A 65 -1.19 7.37 -10.27
C HIS A 65 0.13 6.57 -10.17
N HIS A 66 0.55 6.23 -8.95
CA HIS A 66 1.67 5.32 -8.74
C HIS A 66 1.24 3.88 -8.96
N ILE A 67 2.06 3.11 -9.66
CA ILE A 67 1.83 1.69 -9.90
C ILE A 67 2.62 0.91 -8.85
N LEU A 68 1.93 0.08 -8.08
CA LEU A 68 2.53 -0.86 -7.14
C LEU A 68 2.60 -2.25 -7.76
N ASP A 69 3.74 -2.89 -7.60
CA ASP A 69 3.94 -4.30 -7.95
C ASP A 69 3.48 -5.25 -6.83
N GLU A 70 3.29 -6.52 -7.18
CA GLU A 70 2.86 -7.58 -6.25
C GLU A 70 3.71 -7.69 -4.98
N THR A 71 5.00 -7.35 -5.06
CA THR A 71 5.94 -7.41 -3.93
C THR A 71 5.60 -6.41 -2.83
N GLU A 72 4.97 -5.29 -3.19
CA GLU A 72 4.57 -4.22 -2.28
C GLU A 72 3.11 -4.34 -1.82
N ILE A 73 2.31 -5.14 -2.54
CA ILE A 73 0.89 -5.38 -2.27
C ILE A 73 0.70 -6.40 -1.14
N SER A 74 -0.33 -6.21 -0.33
CA SER A 74 -0.70 -7.16 0.72
C SER A 74 -1.15 -8.49 0.10
N GLU A 75 -0.56 -9.60 0.54
CA GLU A 75 -0.96 -10.96 0.12
C GLU A 75 -2.47 -11.22 0.29
N LYS A 76 -3.10 -10.56 1.27
CA LYS A 76 -4.54 -10.71 1.54
C LYS A 76 -5.41 -10.18 0.38
N LEU A 77 -4.90 -9.25 -0.42
CA LEU A 77 -5.57 -8.77 -1.62
C LEU A 77 -5.33 -9.71 -2.79
N LEU A 78 -4.08 -10.19 -2.97
CA LEU A 78 -3.72 -11.14 -4.03
C LEU A 78 -4.53 -12.45 -3.90
N LYS A 79 -4.74 -12.94 -2.67
CA LYS A 79 -5.46 -14.20 -2.39
C LYS A 79 -6.99 -14.11 -2.56
N THR A 80 -7.56 -12.93 -2.81
CA THR A 80 -9.02 -12.78 -2.99
C THR A 80 -9.50 -13.20 -4.39
N LYS A 81 -8.59 -13.53 -5.32
CA LYS A 81 -8.91 -14.00 -6.68
C LYS A 81 -9.01 -15.53 -6.85
N LYS A 82 -9.02 -16.33 -5.77
CA LYS A 82 -9.06 -17.79 -5.85
C LYS A 82 -10.44 -18.36 -5.52
#